data_AF-A0A1G4V7J7-F1
#
_entry.id   AF-A0A1G4V7J7-F1
#
_cell.length_a   1.000
_cell.length_b   1.000
_cell.length_c   1.000
_cell.angle_alpha   90.00
_cell.angle_beta   90.00
_cell.angle_gamma   90.00
#
_symmetry.space_group_name_H-M   'P 1'
#
loop_
_entity.id
_entity.type
_entity.pdbx_description
1 polymer ?
#
loop_
_entity_poly.entity_id
_entity_poly.type
_entity_poly.pdbx_seq_one_letter_code
_entity_poly.pdbx_strand_id
1 'polypeptide(L)'
;MRDGRYEWVRARDELVRNIERLGFPAELGEMVAKNLGSPKAMERMNSYLFYVKPRTAELIVDEMLAICSEIDAWRDRKEAQEANMRYNELLNRGFGIEEDETDSEDCE
;
A
#
# COMPACT_ATOMS: atom_id res chain seq x y z
N MET A 1 -10.11 -15.65 15.21
CA MET A 1 -9.40 -15.03 14.07
C MET A 1 -9.89 -15.71 12.80
N ARG A 2 -10.34 -14.97 11.78
CA ARG A 2 -10.53 -15.58 10.45
C ARG A 2 -9.15 -15.80 9.83
N ASP A 3 -8.94 -16.95 9.21
CA ASP A 3 -7.69 -17.27 8.51
C ASP A 3 -7.54 -16.29 7.33
N GLY A 4 -6.40 -15.58 7.22
CA GLY A 4 -6.16 -14.64 6.13
C GLY A 4 -6.25 -15.29 4.75
N ARG A 5 -6.03 -16.61 4.65
CA ARG A 5 -6.25 -17.37 3.41
C ARG A 5 -7.74 -17.46 3.05
N TYR A 6 -8.61 -17.59 4.05
CA TYR A 6 -10.06 -17.64 3.83
C TYR A 6 -10.57 -16.29 3.32
N GLU A 7 -10.12 -15.18 3.91
CA GLU A 7 -10.51 -13.83 3.48
C GLU A 7 -10.03 -13.54 2.06
N TRP A 8 -8.80 -13.96 1.72
CA TRP A 8 -8.27 -13.83 0.37
C TRP A 8 -9.07 -14.63 -0.65
N VAL A 9 -9.35 -15.91 -0.37
CA VAL A 9 -10.14 -16.77 -1.27
C VAL A 9 -11.54 -16.18 -1.48
N ARG A 10 -12.19 -15.75 -0.41
CA ARG A 10 -13.51 -15.13 -0.50
C ARG A 10 -13.50 -13.87 -1.37
N ALA A 11 -12.57 -12.95 -1.12
CA ALA A 11 -12.48 -11.69 -1.84
C ALA A 11 -12.15 -11.90 -3.33
N ARG A 12 -11.23 -12.83 -3.62
CA ARG A 12 -10.91 -13.26 -4.99
C ARG A 12 -12.14 -13.80 -5.70
N ASP A 13 -12.83 -14.77 -5.10
CA ASP A 13 -13.97 -15.42 -5.75
C ASP A 13 -15.11 -14.44 -6.00
N GLU A 14 -15.32 -13.49 -5.09
CA GLU A 14 -16.29 -12.41 -5.27
C GLU A 14 -15.89 -11.49 -6.44
N LEU A 15 -14.62 -11.13 -6.54
CA LEU A 15 -14.09 -10.32 -7.62
C LEU A 15 -14.26 -10.98 -8.99
N VAL A 16 -13.84 -12.25 -9.11
CA VAL A 16 -13.99 -13.02 -10.36
C VAL A 16 -15.46 -13.08 -10.78
N ARG A 17 -16.36 -13.45 -9.85
CA ARG A 17 -17.80 -13.52 -10.13
C ARG A 17 -18.39 -12.17 -10.55
N ASN A 18 -17.93 -11.07 -9.96
CA ASN A 18 -18.45 -9.74 -10.32
C ASN A 18 -17.98 -9.31 -11.72
N ILE A 19 -16.76 -9.66 -12.11
CA ILE A 19 -16.24 -9.43 -13.46
C ILE A 19 -17.00 -10.28 -14.49
N GLU A 20 -17.27 -11.55 -14.19
CA GLU A 20 -18.09 -12.42 -15.04
C GLU A 20 -19.53 -11.89 -15.20
N ARG A 21 -20.13 -11.38 -14.12
CA ARG A 21 -21.48 -10.77 -14.16
C ARG A 21 -21.56 -9.53 -15.04
N LEU A 22 -20.44 -8.85 -15.27
CA LEU A 22 -20.34 -7.72 -16.19
C LEU A 22 -20.09 -8.16 -17.64
N GLY A 23 -19.94 -9.46 -17.90
CA GLY A 23 -19.75 -10.04 -19.23
C GLY A 23 -18.28 -10.21 -19.65
N PHE A 24 -17.34 -10.09 -18.71
CA PHE A 24 -15.92 -10.26 -18.96
C PHE A 24 -15.45 -11.67 -18.57
N PRO A 25 -14.34 -12.17 -19.15
CA PRO A 25 -13.81 -13.49 -18.84
C PRO A 25 -13.34 -13.61 -17.39
N ALA A 26 -13.51 -14.79 -16.80
CA ALA A 26 -13.04 -15.10 -15.44
C ALA A 26 -11.53 -14.90 -15.30
N GLU A 27 -10.77 -15.23 -16.34
CA GLU A 27 -9.31 -15.06 -16.39
C GLU A 27 -8.89 -13.60 -16.15
N LEU A 28 -9.69 -12.62 -16.61
CA LEU A 28 -9.44 -11.21 -16.31
C LEU A 28 -9.55 -10.98 -14.79
N GLY A 29 -10.57 -11.52 -14.15
CA GLY A 29 -10.74 -11.40 -12.71
C GLY A 29 -9.64 -12.07 -11.90
N GLU A 30 -9.13 -13.22 -12.36
CA GLU A 30 -7.99 -13.89 -11.72
C GLU A 30 -6.72 -13.03 -11.81
N MET A 31 -6.45 -12.42 -12.97
CA MET A 31 -5.32 -11.54 -13.17
C MET A 31 -5.44 -10.25 -12.33
N VAL A 32 -6.64 -9.67 -12.23
CA VAL A 32 -6.88 -8.49 -11.38
C VAL A 32 -6.66 -8.85 -9.91
N ALA A 33 -7.20 -9.97 -9.43
CA ALA A 33 -6.99 -10.44 -8.06
C ALA A 33 -5.50 -10.64 -7.74
N LYS A 34 -4.75 -11.25 -8.66
CA LYS A 34 -3.31 -11.49 -8.49
C LYS A 34 -2.52 -10.18 -8.36
N ASN A 35 -2.85 -9.16 -9.15
CA ASN A 35 -2.17 -7.86 -9.10
C ASN A 35 -2.52 -7.06 -7.83
N LEU A 36 -3.79 -7.08 -7.39
CA LEU A 36 -4.23 -6.36 -6.20
C LEU A 36 -3.60 -6.90 -4.90
N GLY A 37 -3.27 -8.20 -4.85
CA GLY A 37 -2.40 -8.80 -3.84
C GLY A 37 -2.93 -8.87 -2.40
N SER A 38 -4.05 -8.21 -2.07
CA SER A 38 -4.63 -8.21 -0.72
C SER A 38 -6.16 -8.24 -0.74
N PRO A 39 -6.82 -8.87 0.26
CA PRO A 39 -8.29 -8.89 0.35
C PRO A 39 -8.89 -7.49 0.34
N LYS A 40 -8.27 -6.54 1.06
CA LYS A 40 -8.74 -5.16 1.14
C LYS A 40 -8.70 -4.43 -0.21
N ALA A 41 -7.67 -4.67 -1.02
CA ALA A 41 -7.59 -4.12 -2.37
C ALA A 41 -8.68 -4.72 -3.28
N MET A 42 -8.95 -6.03 -3.15
CA MET A 42 -10.04 -6.69 -3.88
C MET A 42 -11.43 -6.19 -3.45
N GLU A 43 -11.64 -5.88 -2.17
CA GLU A 43 -12.89 -5.28 -1.68
C GLU A 43 -13.13 -3.88 -2.27
N ARG A 44 -12.06 -3.06 -2.39
CA ARG A 44 -12.13 -1.77 -3.09
C ARG A 44 -12.52 -1.97 -4.55
N MET A 45 -11.88 -2.90 -5.24
CA MET A 45 -12.18 -3.22 -6.64
C MET A 45 -13.62 -3.72 -6.79
N ASN A 46 -14.10 -4.60 -5.91
CA ASN A 46 -15.50 -5.07 -5.90
C ASN A 46 -16.49 -3.91 -5.73
N SER A 47 -16.17 -2.94 -4.88
CA SER A 47 -16.99 -1.73 -4.70
C SER A 47 -17.05 -0.92 -6.00
N TYR A 48 -15.90 -0.70 -6.65
CA TYR A 48 -15.85 -0.01 -7.95
C TYR A 48 -16.71 -0.73 -9.01
N LEU A 49 -16.54 -2.04 -9.17
CA LEU A 49 -17.32 -2.83 -10.13
C LEU A 49 -18.83 -2.74 -9.89
N PHE A 50 -19.25 -2.73 -8.62
CA PHE A 50 -20.66 -2.64 -8.25
C PHE A 50 -21.27 -1.27 -8.57
N TYR A 51 -20.57 -0.17 -8.24
CA TYR A 51 -21.08 1.18 -8.43
C TYR A 51 -20.93 1.69 -9.86
N VAL A 52 -19.76 1.47 -10.47
CA VAL A 52 -19.39 2.05 -11.77
C VAL A 52 -19.87 1.17 -12.92
N LYS A 53 -19.89 -0.15 -12.75
CA LYS A 53 -20.27 -1.14 -13.78
C LYS A 53 -19.55 -0.85 -15.11
N PRO A 54 -18.20 -0.93 -15.12
CA PRO A 54 -17.39 -0.60 -16.30
C PRO A 54 -17.82 -1.42 -17.51
N ARG A 55 -17.82 -0.78 -18.69
CA ARG A 55 -18.26 -1.40 -19.94
C ARG A 55 -17.13 -1.98 -20.79
N THR A 56 -15.89 -1.74 -20.39
CA THR A 56 -14.73 -2.23 -21.12
C THR A 56 -13.69 -2.79 -20.14
N ALA A 57 -12.84 -3.71 -20.63
CA ALA A 57 -11.81 -4.31 -19.81
C ALA A 57 -10.72 -3.29 -19.42
N GLU A 58 -10.49 -2.29 -20.27
CA GLU A 58 -9.56 -1.19 -20.01
C GLU A 58 -9.93 -0.42 -18.75
N LEU A 59 -11.22 -0.11 -18.54
CA LEU A 59 -11.68 0.59 -17.33
C LEU A 59 -11.55 -0.25 -16.05
N ILE A 60 -11.55 -1.58 -16.17
CA ILE A 60 -11.29 -2.50 -15.06
C ILE A 60 -9.80 -2.48 -14.72
N VAL A 61 -8.94 -2.58 -15.76
CA VAL A 61 -7.49 -2.59 -15.59
C VAL A 61 -6.98 -1.22 -15.10
N ASP A 62 -7.54 -0.12 -15.58
CA ASP A 62 -7.18 1.24 -15.16
C ASP A 62 -7.44 1.44 -13.67
N GLU A 63 -8.65 1.09 -13.19
CA GLU A 63 -8.96 1.16 -11.75
C GLU A 63 -8.06 0.24 -10.92
N MET A 64 -7.78 -0.97 -11.41
CA MET A 64 -6.84 -1.87 -10.72
C MET A 64 -5.47 -1.21 -10.56
N LEU A 65 -4.93 -0.59 -11.61
CA LEU A 65 -3.65 0.13 -11.56
C LEU A 65 -3.71 1.35 -10.64
N ALA A 66 -4.83 2.09 -10.63
CA ALA A 66 -5.05 3.21 -9.72
C ALA A 66 -5.01 2.75 -8.26
N ILE A 67 -5.71 1.66 -7.92
CA ILE A 67 -5.68 1.07 -6.57
C ILE A 67 -4.25 0.64 -6.19
N CYS A 68 -3.53 -0.03 -7.09
CA CYS A 68 -2.13 -0.43 -6.83
C CYS A 68 -1.24 0.78 -6.58
N SER A 69 -1.34 1.82 -7.42
CA SER A 69 -0.54 3.05 -7.29
C SER A 69 -0.81 3.77 -5.97
N GLU A 70 -2.05 3.83 -5.51
CA GLU A 70 -2.37 4.42 -4.21
C GLU A 70 -1.78 3.64 -3.03
N ILE A 71 -1.78 2.30 -3.12
CA ILE A 71 -1.20 1.43 -2.10
C ILE A 71 0.32 1.63 -2.04
N ASP A 72 0.99 1.68 -3.19
CA ASP A 72 2.42 1.93 -3.28
C ASP A 72 2.78 3.33 -2.73
N ALA A 73 2.06 4.37 -3.14
CA ALA A 73 2.26 5.72 -2.61
C ALA A 73 1.99 5.83 -1.10
N TRP A 74 1.08 5.01 -0.55
CA TRP A 74 0.89 4.93 0.90
C TRP A 74 2.06 4.23 1.60
N ARG A 75 2.58 3.15 0.99
CA ARG A 75 3.74 2.42 1.51
C ARG A 75 5.00 3.28 1.52
N ASP A 76 5.27 4.00 0.44
CA ASP A 76 6.44 4.88 0.33
C ASP A 76 6.39 6.01 1.36
N ARG A 77 5.21 6.59 1.58
CA ARG A 77 5.02 7.61 2.62
C ARG A 77 5.24 7.06 4.02
N LYS A 78 4.80 5.83 4.29
CA LYS A 78 5.03 5.15 5.57
C LYS A 78 6.51 4.90 5.81
N GLU A 79 7.23 4.41 4.81
CA GLU A 79 8.67 4.19 4.89
C GLU A 79 9.43 5.51 5.11
N ALA A 80 9.04 6.58 4.41
CA ALA A 80 9.61 7.92 4.61
C ALA A 80 9.34 8.46 6.03
N GLN A 81 8.14 8.21 6.59
CA GLN A 81 7.81 8.58 7.97
C GLN A 81 8.64 7.79 9.00
N GLU A 82 8.81 6.49 8.79
CA GLU A 82 9.64 5.65 9.67
C GLU A 82 11.12 6.07 9.62
N ALA A 83 11.65 6.39 8.44
CA ALA A 83 12.99 6.93 8.29
C ALA A 83 13.16 8.28 9.00
N ASN A 84 12.20 9.21 8.84
CA ASN A 84 12.20 10.49 9.55
C ASN A 84 12.07 10.32 11.07
N MET A 85 11.25 9.38 11.54
CA MET A 85 11.10 9.11 12.97
C MET A 85 12.40 8.57 13.57
N ARG A 86 13.06 7.62 12.90
CA ARG A 86 14.38 7.11 13.33
C ARG A 86 15.46 8.21 13.33
N TYR A 87 15.45 9.06 12.30
CA TYR A 87 16.35 10.21 12.23
C TYR A 87 16.09 11.21 13.36
N ASN A 88 14.84 11.55 13.62
CA ASN A 88 14.43 12.44 14.71
C ASN A 88 14.73 11.84 16.09
N GLU A 89 14.56 10.52 16.27
CA GLU A 89 14.96 9.83 17.51
C GLU A 89 16.47 9.91 17.74
N LEU A 90 17.30 9.76 16.70
CA LEU A 90 18.75 9.92 16.80
C LEU A 90 19.13 11.37 17.13
N LEU A 91 18.51 12.35 16.47
CA LEU A 91 18.75 13.77 16.73
C LEU A 91 18.35 14.16 18.16
N ASN A 92 17.16 13.72 18.61
CA ASN A 92 16.66 13.99 19.97
C ASN A 92 17.42 13.22 21.05
N ARG A 93 18.06 12.09 20.72
CA ARG A 93 18.96 11.41 21.66
C ARG A 93 20.25 12.18 21.93
N GLY A 94 20.54 13.22 21.14
CA GLY A 94 21.79 13.98 21.19
C GLY A 94 22.95 13.12 20.69
N PHE A 95 23.71 13.62 19.71
CA PHE A 95 25.07 13.12 19.57
C PHE A 95 25.78 13.53 20.86
N GLY A 96 26.20 12.55 21.67
CA GLY A 96 27.05 12.78 22.84
C GLY A 96 28.42 13.26 22.40
N ILE A 97 28.47 14.43 21.78
CA ILE A 97 29.68 15.18 21.54
C ILE A 97 29.94 15.84 22.89
N GLU A 98 30.71 15.15 23.73
CA GLU A 98 31.40 15.81 24.82
C GLU A 98 32.22 16.93 24.19
N GLU A 99 31.85 18.17 24.49
CA GLU A 99 32.65 19.33 24.14
C GLU A 99 33.95 19.19 24.93
N ASP A 100 35.02 18.70 24.28
CA ASP A 100 36.38 18.81 24.82
C ASP A 100 36.67 20.31 25.00
N GLU A 101 36.57 20.78 26.24
CA GLU A 101 37.11 22.05 26.73
C GLU A 101 38.60 22.10 26.36
N THR A 102 38.90 22.68 25.20
CA THR A 102 40.24 23.18 24.92
C THR A 102 40.33 24.57 25.52
N ASP A 103 40.55 24.60 26.84
CA ASP A 103 41.02 25.78 27.55
C ASP A 103 42.33 26.24 26.91
N SER A 104 42.23 27.25 26.06
CA SER A 104 43.34 28.03 25.55
C SER A 104 43.13 29.46 26.04
N GLU A 105 43.52 29.71 27.30
CA GLU A 105 43.80 31.06 27.78
C GLU A 105 45.32 31.19 27.96
N ASP A 106 45.96 31.70 26.90
CA ASP A 106 47.22 32.43 26.99
C ASP A 106 47.03 33.67 27.88
N CYS A 107 47.71 33.75 29.02
CA CYS A 107 48.20 35.01 29.61
C CYS A 107 49.08 34.77 30.86
N GLU A 108 50.40 34.88 30.71
CA GLU A 108 51.24 35.87 31.42
C GLU A 108 52.61 36.01 30.74
#